data_AF-A0A350WMG1-F1
#
_entry.id   AF-A0A350WMG1-F1
#
_cell.length_a   1.000
_cell.length_b   1.000
_cell.length_c   1.000
_cell.angle_alpha   90.00
_cell.angle_beta   90.00
_cell.angle_gamma   90.00
#
_symmetry.space_group_name_H-M   'P 1'
#
loop_
_entity.id
_entity.type
_entity.pdbx_description
1 polymer ?
#
loop_
_entity_poly.entity_id
_entity_poly.type
_entity_poly.pdbx_seq_one_letter_code
_entity_poly.pdbx_strand_id
1 'polypeptide(L)'
;MDKGLSRRDFLKLGGFTLGGLAFSPFLPGLTDFDDSFVVRIATAEMPVRKQPTDDSRIELTWYRDELVHVYGQTTAEEPAHNPVWYKVWGGYLHRGRLQRVKTVYQTPLSSIPAGKRLVADISVP
;
A
#
# COMPACT_ATOMS: atom_id res chain seq x y z
N MET A 1 47.35 25.92 -14.29
CA MET A 1 47.38 26.22 -12.85
C MET A 1 45.98 25.97 -12.34
N ASP A 2 45.74 24.76 -11.85
CA ASP A 2 44.41 24.33 -11.41
C ASP A 2 44.02 25.13 -10.18
N LYS A 3 43.12 26.09 -10.35
CA LYS A 3 42.50 26.79 -9.22
C LYS A 3 41.54 25.80 -8.56
N GLY A 4 42.06 25.06 -7.58
CA GLY A 4 41.26 24.19 -6.73
C GLY A 4 40.14 24.98 -6.05
N LEU A 5 39.02 24.30 -5.81
CA LEU A 5 37.83 24.86 -5.18
C LEU A 5 38.19 25.46 -3.81
N SER A 6 38.02 26.78 -3.65
CA SER A 6 38.24 27.44 -2.35
C SER A 6 37.14 27.07 -1.36
N ARG A 7 37.44 27.09 -0.05
CA ARG A 7 36.43 26.91 1.02
C ARG A 7 35.22 27.82 0.84
N ARG A 8 35.45 29.05 0.36
CA ARG A 8 34.40 30.03 0.06
C ARG A 8 33.56 29.60 -1.13
N ASP A 9 34.18 29.05 -2.17
CA ASP A 9 33.47 28.58 -3.37
C ASP A 9 32.66 27.32 -3.05
N PHE A 10 33.16 26.47 -2.16
CA PHE A 10 32.42 25.33 -1.62
C PHE A 10 31.17 25.77 -0.85
N LEU A 11 31.29 26.75 0.05
CA LEU A 11 30.14 27.27 0.80
C LEU A 11 29.12 27.98 -0.11
N LYS A 12 29.58 28.71 -1.12
CA LYS A 12 28.69 29.30 -2.13
C LYS A 12 27.95 28.23 -2.90
N LEU A 13 28.67 27.24 -3.42
CA LEU A 13 28.08 26.15 -4.19
C LEU A 13 27.11 25.33 -3.35
N GLY A 14 27.48 24.97 -2.12
CA GLY A 14 26.59 24.28 -1.17
C GLY A 14 25.36 25.09 -0.77
N GLY A 15 25.52 26.41 -0.60
CA GLY A 15 24.39 27.30 -0.35
C GLY A 15 23.45 27.41 -1.55
N PHE A 16 23.99 27.51 -2.77
CA PHE A 16 23.20 27.52 -4.00
C PHE A 16 22.47 26.19 -4.25
N THR A 17 23.10 25.04 -3.97
CA THR A 17 22.46 23.74 -4.13
C THR A 17 21.34 23.53 -3.11
N LEU A 18 21.58 23.84 -1.83
CA LEU A 18 20.55 23.76 -0.78
C LEU A 18 19.40 24.76 -1.03
N GLY A 19 19.72 25.97 -1.48
CA GLY A 19 18.70 26.96 -1.87
C GLY A 19 17.89 26.52 -3.09
N GLY A 20 18.53 25.87 -4.08
CA GLY A 20 17.84 25.30 -5.24
C GLY A 20 16.86 24.20 -4.87
N LEU A 21 17.15 23.38 -3.85
CA LEU A 21 16.23 22.37 -3.35
C LEU A 21 14.94 22.95 -2.76
N ALA A 22 14.97 24.20 -2.24
CA ALA A 22 13.76 24.88 -1.78
C ALA A 22 12.75 25.19 -2.91
N PHE A 23 13.24 25.22 -4.16
CA PHE A 23 12.42 25.38 -5.37
C PHE A 23 12.30 24.07 -6.16
N SER A 24 12.83 22.96 -5.64
CA SER A 24 12.59 21.65 -6.24
C SER A 24 11.08 21.40 -6.20
N PRO A 25 10.46 20.98 -7.31
CA PRO A 25 9.06 20.62 -7.29
C PRO A 25 8.86 19.55 -6.21
N PHE A 26 8.00 19.85 -5.24
CA PHE A 26 7.41 18.80 -4.42
C PHE A 26 6.67 17.89 -5.41
N LEU A 27 7.03 16.61 -5.45
CA LEU A 27 6.35 15.60 -6.23
C LEU A 27 5.43 14.81 -5.29
N PRO A 28 4.28 15.38 -4.86
CA PRO A 28 3.27 14.60 -4.16
C PRO A 28 2.83 13.48 -5.11
N GLY A 29 3.02 12.23 -4.71
CA GLY A 29 2.69 11.07 -5.55
C GLY A 29 3.80 10.02 -5.68
N LEU A 30 5.07 10.37 -5.46
CA LEU A 30 6.15 9.35 -5.48
C LEU A 30 6.07 8.36 -4.31
N THR A 31 5.44 8.78 -3.21
CA THR A 31 5.14 7.93 -2.04
C THR A 31 3.66 7.60 -1.92
N ASP A 32 2.82 8.12 -2.81
CA ASP A 32 1.39 7.85 -2.84
C ASP A 32 1.16 6.60 -3.71
N PHE A 33 1.82 5.51 -3.35
CA PHE A 33 1.33 4.20 -3.73
C PHE A 33 -0.03 4.09 -3.05
N ASP A 34 -1.10 3.99 -3.84
CA ASP A 34 -2.44 3.69 -3.35
C ASP A 34 -2.50 2.24 -2.85
N ASP A 35 -1.76 1.96 -1.78
CA ASP A 35 -1.78 0.73 -1.01
C ASP A 35 -3.09 0.57 -0.22
N SER A 36 -4.10 1.41 -0.50
CA SER A 36 -5.41 1.31 0.14
C SER A 36 -6.22 0.13 -0.39
N PHE A 37 -5.92 -0.39 -1.60
CA PHE A 37 -6.65 -1.52 -2.12
C PHE A 37 -6.06 -2.85 -1.66
N VAL A 38 -6.37 -3.18 -0.41
CA VAL A 38 -6.03 -4.46 0.21
C VAL A 38 -7.29 -5.33 0.32
N VAL A 39 -7.12 -6.62 0.10
CA VAL A 39 -8.15 -7.63 0.34
C VAL A 39 -7.65 -8.67 1.32
N ARG A 40 -8.55 -9.13 2.20
CA ARG A 40 -8.35 -10.28 3.08
C ARG A 40 -8.90 -11.55 2.43
N ILE A 41 -8.16 -12.64 2.56
CA ILE A 41 -8.63 -13.98 2.14
C ILE A 41 -9.66 -14.51 3.14
N ALA A 42 -10.88 -14.82 2.65
CA ALA A 42 -11.98 -15.30 3.51
C ALA A 42 -12.10 -16.84 3.58
N THR A 43 -11.33 -17.59 2.78
CA THR A 43 -11.33 -19.06 2.75
C THR A 43 -10.04 -19.65 3.33
N ALA A 44 -10.03 -20.96 3.59
CA ALA A 44 -8.85 -21.64 4.15
C ALA A 44 -7.61 -21.47 3.25
N GLU A 45 -7.83 -21.62 1.95
CA GLU A 45 -6.83 -21.48 0.90
C GLU A 45 -7.46 -20.70 -0.26
N MET A 46 -6.63 -19.97 -0.99
CA MET A 46 -7.00 -19.20 -2.16
C MET A 46 -5.87 -19.23 -3.19
N PRO A 47 -6.02 -20.00 -4.29
CA PRO A 47 -4.98 -20.15 -5.29
C PRO A 47 -4.88 -18.91 -6.17
N VAL A 48 -3.66 -18.40 -6.34
CA VAL A 48 -3.32 -17.36 -7.32
C VAL A 48 -3.07 -18.02 -8.66
N ARG A 49 -3.83 -17.57 -9.64
CA ARG A 49 -3.91 -18.12 -10.99
C ARG A 49 -3.04 -17.31 -11.94
N LYS A 50 -2.36 -17.97 -12.88
CA LYS A 50 -1.54 -17.27 -13.89
C LYS A 50 -2.38 -16.36 -14.78
N GLN A 51 -3.62 -16.75 -15.06
CA GLN A 51 -4.58 -16.02 -15.89
C GLN A 51 -5.92 -15.93 -15.14
N PRO A 52 -6.80 -14.98 -15.49
CA PRO A 52 -8.11 -14.80 -14.84
C PRO A 52 -9.12 -15.87 -15.30
N THR A 53 -8.78 -17.14 -15.09
CA THR A 53 -9.61 -18.32 -15.39
C THR A 53 -9.27 -19.43 -14.40
N ASP A 54 -10.29 -20.21 -14.01
CA ASP A 54 -10.20 -21.32 -13.06
C ASP A 54 -9.41 -22.52 -13.60
N ASP A 55 -9.17 -22.60 -14.90
CA ASP A 55 -8.38 -23.69 -15.51
C ASP A 55 -6.88 -23.37 -15.61
N SER A 56 -6.48 -22.13 -15.30
CA SER A 56 -5.09 -21.73 -15.42
C SER A 56 -4.22 -22.29 -14.29
N ARG A 57 -2.92 -22.41 -14.58
CA ARG A 57 -1.93 -22.88 -13.60
C ARG A 57 -1.96 -22.04 -12.32
N ILE A 58 -1.86 -22.72 -11.19
CA ILE A 58 -1.66 -22.09 -9.87
C ILE A 58 -0.18 -21.71 -9.73
N GLU A 59 0.09 -20.43 -9.49
CA GLU A 59 1.46 -19.92 -9.30
C GLU A 59 1.87 -19.94 -7.82
N LEU A 60 0.92 -19.62 -6.92
CA LEU A 60 1.09 -19.68 -5.47
C LEU A 60 -0.29 -19.74 -4.78
N THR A 61 -0.31 -19.99 -3.48
CA THR A 61 -1.54 -20.05 -2.68
C THR A 61 -1.43 -19.12 -1.48
N TRP A 62 -2.45 -18.29 -1.27
CA TRP A 62 -2.64 -17.54 -0.03
C TRP A 62 -3.61 -18.28 0.89
N TYR A 63 -3.53 -18.02 2.18
CA TYR A 63 -4.29 -18.66 3.24
C TYR A 63 -5.23 -17.68 3.92
N ARG A 64 -6.13 -18.23 4.74
CA ARG A 64 -7.10 -17.46 5.52
C ARG A 64 -6.45 -16.30 6.27
N ASP A 65 -7.14 -15.16 6.26
CA ASP A 65 -6.77 -13.92 6.96
C ASP A 65 -5.52 -13.22 6.45
N GLU A 66 -4.84 -13.77 5.43
CA GLU A 66 -3.76 -13.05 4.77
C GLU A 66 -4.28 -11.85 3.98
N LEU A 67 -3.47 -10.80 3.96
CA LEU A 67 -3.76 -9.54 3.30
C LEU A 67 -2.98 -9.47 1.99
N VAL A 68 -3.68 -9.16 0.90
CA VAL A 68 -3.12 -9.12 -0.45
C VAL A 68 -3.42 -7.77 -1.08
N HIS A 69 -2.40 -7.14 -1.65
CA HIS A 69 -2.54 -5.90 -2.42
C HIS A 69 -3.10 -6.20 -3.80
N VAL A 70 -4.09 -5.40 -4.21
CA VAL A 70 -4.73 -5.48 -5.52
C VAL A 70 -4.22 -4.35 -6.41
N TYR A 71 -3.52 -4.73 -7.48
CA TYR A 71 -2.94 -3.79 -8.45
C TYR A 71 -3.88 -3.45 -9.60
N GLY A 72 -5.00 -4.16 -9.72
CA GLY A 72 -5.97 -3.91 -10.77
C GLY A 72 -7.13 -4.89 -10.75
N GLN A 73 -8.13 -4.60 -11.56
CA GLN A 73 -9.31 -5.43 -11.73
C GLN A 73 -9.46 -5.80 -13.20
N THR A 74 -9.75 -7.07 -13.47
CA THR A 74 -10.03 -7.59 -14.81
C THR A 74 -11.35 -8.33 -14.77
N THR A 75 -12.17 -8.13 -15.80
CA THR A 75 -13.39 -8.92 -16.02
C THR A 75 -13.06 -10.00 -17.05
N ALA A 76 -13.29 -11.26 -16.72
CA ALA A 76 -13.13 -12.40 -17.62
C ALA A 76 -14.49 -12.84 -18.19
N GLU A 77 -14.46 -13.66 -19.24
CA GLU A 77 -15.69 -14.24 -19.83
C GLU A 77 -16.31 -15.29 -18.92
N GLU A 78 -15.46 -16.04 -18.20
CA GLU A 78 -15.86 -17.05 -17.23
C GLU A 78 -15.21 -16.79 -15.87
N PRO A 79 -15.90 -17.07 -14.76
CA PRO A 79 -17.26 -17.60 -14.66
C PRO A 79 -18.35 -16.54 -14.94
N ALA A 80 -19.48 -16.96 -15.54
CA ALA A 80 -20.60 -16.07 -15.86
C ALA A 80 -21.19 -15.38 -14.61
N HIS A 81 -21.15 -16.06 -13.46
CA HIS A 81 -21.49 -15.47 -12.17
C HIS A 81 -20.24 -14.92 -11.49
N ASN A 82 -20.21 -13.61 -11.23
CA ASN A 82 -19.05 -12.89 -10.69
C ASN A 82 -17.78 -13.05 -11.57
N PRO A 83 -17.77 -12.46 -12.78
CA PRO A 83 -16.66 -12.55 -13.74
C PRO A 83 -15.42 -11.73 -13.35
N VAL A 84 -15.36 -11.22 -12.12
CA VAL A 84 -14.36 -10.25 -11.69
C VAL A 84 -13.18 -10.94 -11.03
N TRP A 85 -11.99 -10.59 -11.50
CA TRP A 85 -10.71 -11.03 -10.98
C TRP A 85 -9.86 -9.84 -10.55
N TYR A 86 -9.11 -10.02 -9.47
CA TYR A 86 -8.12 -9.06 -8.99
C TYR A 86 -6.73 -9.46 -9.43
N LYS A 87 -6.01 -8.51 -10.03
CA LYS A 87 -4.60 -8.66 -10.35
C LYS A 87 -3.79 -8.40 -9.09
N VAL A 88 -3.04 -9.40 -8.67
CA VAL A 88 -2.22 -9.37 -7.46
C VAL A 88 -0.77 -9.71 -7.81
N TRP A 89 0.11 -9.68 -6.83
CA TRP A 89 1.48 -10.14 -7.04
C TRP A 89 1.47 -11.63 -7.40
N GLY A 90 2.14 -11.99 -8.49
CA GLY A 90 2.24 -13.38 -8.95
C GLY A 90 1.03 -13.91 -9.74
N GLY A 91 -0.03 -13.12 -9.99
CA GLY A 91 -1.12 -13.55 -10.86
C GLY A 91 -2.48 -12.89 -10.58
N TYR A 92 -3.53 -13.70 -10.60
CA TYR A 92 -4.93 -13.28 -10.50
C TYR A 92 -5.67 -14.07 -9.41
N LEU A 93 -6.52 -13.37 -8.66
CA LEU A 93 -7.41 -13.95 -7.65
C LEU A 93 -8.86 -13.72 -8.03
N HIS A 94 -9.71 -14.74 -7.91
CA HIS A 94 -11.15 -14.59 -8.12
C HIS A 94 -11.78 -13.80 -6.98
N ARG A 95 -12.62 -12.81 -7.31
CA ARG A 95 -13.18 -11.88 -6.32
C ARG A 95 -14.08 -12.53 -5.26
N GLY A 96 -14.71 -13.66 -5.58
CA GLY A 96 -15.82 -14.22 -4.79
C GLY A 96 -15.50 -14.58 -3.34
N ARG A 97 -14.22 -14.78 -3.00
CA ARG A 97 -13.76 -15.20 -1.67
C ARG A 97 -12.86 -14.17 -0.99
N LEU A 98 -12.92 -12.92 -1.45
CA LEU A 98 -12.06 -11.85 -1.00
C LEU A 98 -12.89 -10.76 -0.32
N GLN A 99 -12.36 -10.20 0.76
CA GLN A 99 -12.99 -9.10 1.48
C GLN A 99 -12.10 -7.86 1.38
N ARG A 100 -12.62 -6.78 0.80
CA ARG A 100 -11.88 -5.51 0.80
C ARG A 100 -11.76 -5.00 2.23
N VAL A 101 -10.55 -4.65 2.65
CA VAL A 101 -10.26 -4.13 3.98
C VAL A 101 -9.55 -2.79 3.88
N LYS A 102 -9.59 -2.02 4.97
CA LYS A 102 -8.88 -0.75 5.10
C LYS A 102 -8.26 -0.70 6.48
N THR A 103 -6.97 -0.36 6.53
CA THR A 103 -6.28 -0.10 7.80
C THR A 103 -6.75 1.24 8.36
N VAL A 104 -7.36 1.21 9.55
CA VAL A 104 -7.80 2.40 10.28
C VAL A 104 -7.04 2.45 11.59
N TYR A 105 -6.14 3.42 11.73
CA TYR A 105 -5.39 3.63 12.97
C TYR A 105 -6.28 4.28 14.02
N GLN A 106 -6.21 3.76 15.25
CA GLN A 106 -6.82 4.41 16.40
C GLN A 106 -6.03 5.68 16.73
N THR A 107 -6.73 6.77 17.06
CA THR A 107 -6.09 8.01 17.51
C THR A 107 -6.05 8.01 19.03
N PRO A 108 -4.88 7.86 19.67
CA PRO A 108 -4.81 7.83 21.13
C PRO A 108 -5.15 9.21 21.71
N LEU A 109 -5.75 9.22 22.89
CA LEU A 109 -5.98 10.45 23.64
C LEU A 109 -4.64 11.07 24.04
N SER A 110 -4.44 12.35 23.72
CA SER A 110 -3.23 13.10 24.09
C SER A 110 -3.23 13.57 25.54
N SER A 111 -4.40 13.59 26.19
CA SER A 111 -4.55 13.96 27.59
C SER A 111 -5.83 13.35 28.19
N ILE A 112 -5.85 13.20 29.51
CA ILE A 112 -7.04 12.76 30.25
C ILE A 112 -7.86 14.00 30.62
N PRO A 113 -9.14 14.11 30.22
CA PRO A 113 -9.97 15.27 30.55
C PRO A 113 -10.13 15.46 32.07
N ALA A 114 -9.94 16.68 32.55
CA ALA A 114 -10.13 17.01 33.96
C ALA A 114 -11.57 16.68 34.41
N GLY A 115 -11.69 16.05 35.59
CA GLY A 115 -12.99 15.64 36.14
C GLY A 115 -13.56 14.33 35.57
N LYS A 116 -12.91 13.69 34.59
CA LYS A 116 -13.29 12.34 34.13
C LYS A 116 -12.39 11.28 34.76
N ARG A 117 -13.00 10.22 35.32
CA ARG A 117 -12.30 8.99 35.71
C ARG A 117 -12.23 8.06 34.49
N LEU A 118 -11.11 8.12 33.77
CA LEU A 118 -10.79 7.20 32.66
C LEU A 118 -9.64 6.29 33.09
N VAL A 119 -9.83 4.97 33.04
CA VAL A 119 -8.81 3.99 33.45
C VAL A 119 -8.02 3.49 32.25
N ALA A 120 -8.69 3.16 31.15
CA ALA A 120 -8.08 2.76 29.88
C ALA A 120 -9.06 2.99 28.72
N ASP A 121 -8.51 3.18 27.53
CA ASP A 121 -9.22 3.07 26.26
C ASP A 121 -8.74 1.80 25.56
N ILE A 122 -9.64 0.88 25.26
CA ILE A 122 -9.32 -0.46 24.76
C ILE A 122 -9.98 -0.62 23.40
N SER A 123 -9.18 -0.85 22.37
CA SER A 123 -9.65 -1.29 21.06
C SER A 123 -9.32 -2.76 20.87
N VAL A 124 -10.19 -3.47 20.16
CA VAL A 124 -10.01 -4.87 19.79
C VAL A 124 -9.81 -4.93 18.27
N PRO A 125 -8.83 -5.71 17.76
CA PRO A 125 -8.63 -5.92 16.33
C PRO A 125 -9.81 -6.63 15.65
#